data_AF-A0A2V8KE22-F1
#
_entry.id   AF-A0A2V8KE22-F1
#
_cell.length_a   1.000
_cell.length_b   1.000
_cell.length_c   1.000
_cell.angle_alpha   90.00
_cell.angle_beta   90.00
_cell.angle_gamma   90.00
#
_symmetry.space_group_name_H-M   'P 1'
#
loop_
_entity.id
_entity.type
_entity.pdbx_description
1 polymer ?
#
loop_
_entity_poly.entity_id
_entity_poly.type
_entity_poly.pdbx_seq_one_letter_code
_entity_poly.pdbx_strand_id
1 'polypeptide(L)' 'GNRGYRAAQLEAGILGGKMYLAAYALHLGATGLTFFDDDVTEFFSPHAAGKSAIFLMALGKGRKPDQ' A
#
# COMPACT_ATOMS: atom_id res chain seq x y z
N GLY A 1 14.85 4.32 19.67
CA GLY A 1 15.93 5.13 19.05
C GLY A 1 15.57 5.51 17.63
N ASN A 2 16.31 6.45 17.01
CA ASN A 2 15.96 7.13 15.74
C ASN A 2 15.93 6.26 14.46
N ARG A 3 15.83 4.93 14.59
CA ARG A 3 15.78 3.98 13.46
C ARG A 3 14.39 3.40 13.21
N GLY A 4 13.42 3.72 14.07
CA GLY A 4 12.05 3.18 13.99
C GLY A 4 11.41 3.41 12.62
N TYR A 5 11.55 4.61 12.07
CA TYR A 5 11.01 4.95 10.75
C TYR A 5 11.63 4.11 9.61
N ARG A 6 12.94 3.84 9.67
CA ARG A 6 13.62 2.97 8.68
C ARG A 6 13.14 1.53 8.76
N ALA A 7 12.93 1.03 9.99
CA ALA A 7 12.39 -0.31 10.20
C ALA A 7 10.96 -0.41 9.66
N ALA A 8 10.11 0.59 9.93
CA ALA A 8 8.74 0.64 9.41
C ALA A 8 8.70 0.67 7.88
N GLN A 9 9.55 1.46 7.23
CA GLN A 9 9.65 1.47 5.76
C GLN A 9 10.12 0.12 5.20
N LEU A 10 11.11 -0.52 5.85
CA LEU A 10 11.59 -1.84 5.43
C LEU A 10 10.50 -2.90 5.55
N GLU A 11 9.78 -2.93 6.67
CA GLU A 11 8.67 -3.85 6.89
C GLU A 11 7.54 -3.63 5.88
N ALA A 12 7.18 -2.37 5.64
CA ALA A 12 6.18 -2.02 4.63
C ALA A 12 6.59 -2.48 3.22
N GLY A 13 7.87 -2.34 2.85
CA GLY A 13 8.41 -2.83 1.58
C GLY A 13 8.36 -4.35 1.45
N ILE A 14 8.71 -5.08 2.52
CA ILE A 14 8.62 -6.55 2.56
C ILE A 14 7.16 -7.00 2.40
N LEU A 15 6.23 -6.36 3.11
CA LEU A 15 4.80 -6.67 3.00
C LEU A 15 4.27 -6.36 1.60
N GLY A 16 4.61 -5.19 1.04
CA GLY A 16 4.24 -4.82 -0.33
C GLY A 16 4.76 -5.81 -1.37
N GLY A 17 6.02 -6.26 -1.24
CA GLY A 17 6.59 -7.30 -2.10
C GLY A 17 5.83 -8.62 -2.03
N LYS A 18 5.43 -9.06 -0.83
CA LYS A 18 4.57 -10.25 -0.66
C LYS A 18 3.21 -10.06 -1.32
N MET A 19 2.60 -8.88 -1.21
CA MET A 19 1.32 -8.58 -1.85
C MET A 19 1.42 -8.59 -3.37
N TYR A 20 2.50 -8.08 -3.97
CA TYR A 20 2.77 -8.21 -5.41
C TYR A 20 2.81 -9.69 -5.85
N LEU A 21 3.56 -10.52 -5.13
CA LEU A 21 3.68 -11.95 -5.44
C LEU A 21 2.33 -12.69 -5.31
N ALA A 22 1.58 -12.39 -4.25
CA ALA A 22 0.26 -12.96 -4.03
C ALA A 22 -0.73 -12.54 -5.13
N ALA A 23 -0.73 -11.26 -5.51
CA ALA A 23 -1.57 -10.77 -6.60
C ALA A 23 -1.27 -11.50 -7.91
N TYR A 24 0.02 -11.66 -8.25
CA TYR A 24 0.42 -12.38 -9.45
C TYR A 24 -0.04 -13.85 -9.42
N ALA A 25 0.15 -14.55 -8.29
CA ALA A 25 -0.28 -15.93 -8.12
C ALA A 25 -1.81 -16.10 -8.23
N LEU A 26 -2.57 -15.07 -7.87
CA LEU A 26 -4.03 -15.04 -7.95
C LEU A 26 -4.56 -14.46 -9.28
N HIS A 27 -3.70 -14.21 -10.26
CA HIS A 27 -4.03 -13.57 -11.54
C HIS A 27 -4.72 -12.20 -11.36
N LEU A 28 -4.29 -11.44 -10.36
CA LEU A 28 -4.69 -10.06 -10.11
C LEU A 28 -3.55 -9.09 -10.49
N GLY A 29 -3.92 -7.83 -10.70
CA GLY A 29 -2.99 -6.71 -10.81
C GLY A 29 -2.66 -6.12 -9.44
N ALA A 30 -1.48 -5.53 -9.34
CA ALA A 30 -0.99 -4.80 -8.19
C ALA A 30 -0.20 -3.58 -8.68
N THR A 31 -0.37 -2.43 -8.02
CA THR A 31 0.44 -1.23 -8.30
C THR A 31 0.65 -0.41 -7.04
N GLY A 32 1.88 0.00 -6.81
CA GLY A 32 2.23 1.01 -5.81
C GLY A 32 1.82 2.40 -6.30
N LEU A 33 1.49 3.29 -5.37
CA LEU A 33 1.02 4.64 -5.68
C LEU A 33 1.81 5.67 -4.88
N THR A 34 1.98 6.85 -5.46
CA THR A 34 2.32 8.08 -4.72
C THR A 34 1.03 8.69 -4.18
N PHE A 35 1.05 9.18 -2.94
CA PHE A 35 -0.13 9.68 -2.23
C PHE A 35 0.23 10.86 -1.32
N PHE A 36 -0.79 11.60 -0.89
CA PHE A 36 -0.69 12.58 0.18
C PHE A 36 -1.10 11.91 1.50
N ASP A 37 -0.26 12.00 2.52
CA ASP A 37 -0.49 11.35 3.83
C ASP A 37 -1.78 11.82 4.51
N ASP A 38 -2.10 13.12 4.39
CA ASP A 38 -3.27 13.72 5.02
C ASP A 38 -4.56 13.19 4.40
N ASP A 39 -4.64 13.15 3.06
CA ASP A 39 -5.80 12.60 2.33
C ASP A 39 -6.06 11.13 2.70
N VAL A 40 -4.99 10.33 2.80
CA VAL A 40 -5.11 8.92 3.21
C VAL A 40 -5.60 8.82 4.66
N THR A 41 -5.07 9.65 5.55
CA THR A 41 -5.43 9.64 6.98
C THR A 41 -6.88 10.09 7.18
N GLU A 42 -7.32 11.13 6.46
CA GLU A 42 -8.70 11.60 6.47
C GLU A 42 -9.64 10.49 5.97
N PHE A 43 -9.32 9.87 4.82
CA PHE A 43 -10.16 8.84 4.22
C PHE A 43 -10.37 7.63 5.14
N PHE A 44 -9.33 7.18 5.85
CA PHE A 44 -9.40 6.02 6.75
C PHE A 44 -9.70 6.38 8.22
N SER A 45 -10.11 7.61 8.51
CA SER A 45 -10.50 8.03 9.85
C SER A 45 -11.84 7.41 10.29
N PRO A 46 -12.04 7.16 11.61
CA PRO A 46 -11.16 7.51 12.73
C PRO A 46 -10.01 6.52 12.93
N HIS A 47 -10.00 5.37 12.25
CA HIS A 47 -9.03 4.32 12.51
C HIS A 47 -7.59 4.77 12.22
N ALA A 48 -7.39 5.62 11.21
CA ALA A 48 -6.08 6.16 10.88
C ALA A 48 -5.66 7.37 11.73
N ALA A 49 -6.53 7.91 12.60
CA ALA A 49 -6.20 9.09 13.40
C ALA A 49 -4.94 8.84 14.27
N GLY A 50 -3.97 9.75 14.17
CA GLY A 50 -2.69 9.66 14.88
C GLY A 50 -1.70 8.63 14.32
N LYS A 51 -1.98 8.02 13.15
CA LYS A 51 -1.06 7.18 12.40
C LYS A 51 -0.54 7.93 11.17
N SER A 52 0.53 7.42 10.57
CA SER A 52 1.06 7.92 9.30
C SER A 52 1.03 6.82 8.26
N ALA A 53 0.61 7.14 7.05
CA ALA A 53 0.75 6.25 5.92
C ALA A 53 2.24 6.06 5.60
N ILE A 54 2.68 4.83 5.36
CA ILE A 54 4.08 4.50 5.05
C ILE A 54 4.20 3.91 3.63
N PHE A 55 3.14 3.26 3.15
CA PHE A 55 3.09 2.61 1.85
C PHE A 55 1.63 2.44 1.41
N LEU A 56 1.35 2.61 0.12
CA LEU A 56 0.03 2.43 -0.46
C LEU A 56 0.15 1.61 -1.75
N MET A 57 -0.75 0.65 -1.91
CA MET A 57 -0.85 -0.20 -3.07
C MET A 57 -2.32 -0.48 -3.38
N ALA A 58 -2.67 -0.42 -4.66
CA ALA A 58 -3.94 -0.93 -5.16
C ALA A 58 -3.76 -2.37 -5.66
N LEU A 59 -4.72 -3.24 -5.32
CA LEU A 59 -4.81 -4.62 -5.77
C LEU A 59 -6.18 -4.85 -6.41
N GLY A 60 -6.25 -5.60 -7.50
CA GLY A 60 -7.54 -5.92 -8.11
C GLY A 60 -7.45 -6.52 -9.50
N LYS A 61 -8.61 -6.82 -10.10
CA LYS A 61 -8.67 -7.25 -11.50
C LYS A 61 -8.37 -6.06 -12.40
N GLY A 62 -7.36 -6.18 -13.26
CA GLY A 62 -7.12 -5.19 -14.30
C GLY A 62 -8.33 -5.06 -15.22
N ARG A 63 -8.63 -3.84 -15.67
CA ARG A 63 -9.69 -3.61 -16.65
C ARG A 63 -9.32 -4.37 -17.92
N LYS A 64 -10.21 -5.24 -18.41
CA LYS A 64 -10.04 -5.81 -19.76
C LYS A 64 -10.08 -4.65 -20.76
N PRO A 65 -9.20 -4.63 -21.78
CA PRO A 65 -9.35 -3.69 -22.89
C PRO A 65 -10.76 -3.85 -23.47
N ASP A 66 -11.42 -2.73 -23.74
CA ASP A 66 -12.70 -2.76 -24.45
C ASP A 66 -12.44 -3.43 -25.81
N GLN A 67 -13.22 -4.47 -26.14
CA GLN A 67 -13.12 -5.18 -27.42
C GLN A 67 -13.76 -4.37 -28.54
#